data_AF-A0A938YZC2-F1
#
_entry.id   AF-A0A938YZC2-F1
#
_cell.length_a   1.000
_cell.length_b   1.000
_cell.length_c   1.000
_cell.angle_alpha   90.00
_cell.angle_beta   90.00
_cell.angle_gamma   90.00
#
_symmetry.space_group_name_H-M   'P 1'
#
loop_
_entity.id
_entity.type
_entity.pdbx_description
1 polymer ?
#
loop_
_entity_poly.entity_id
_entity_poly.type
_entity_poly.pdbx_seq_one_letter_code
_entity_poly.pdbx_strand_id
1 'polypeptide(L)'
;MAKRIEKTTPKQDGFRMPGEYEPQEKVWMIWPERPDNWRDGGKPAQEAFTEVAKAISRFTPMNVVVSQQQFQNCRRQLPEDITVYEMSNNDAWIRDCGPSFVINDKGELRANDWGFNAWGGLVDGLYFPWDQDDLVAQKICEIEHVDSYRTDDFILEGGSFHVDGEGTVLVTEMCLLSEGRNPHMSKEEIEQKLCDYLNCEKVLWLGDGIDPEETNGHVDDVACFVRPGEVACIYTEDKNSPFYEAAQDAYKRLTEMTDAKGRKLKVHKICCPIENVTIDGNFKIDYVEGTMPREDGDICIA
;
A
#
# COMPACT_ATOMS: atom_id res chain seq x y z
N MET A 1 -25.96 5.46 3.08
CA MET A 1 -25.01 5.02 4.13
C MET A 1 -24.61 3.62 3.76
N ALA A 2 -23.31 3.43 3.56
CA ALA A 2 -22.74 2.10 3.38
C ALA A 2 -22.95 1.27 4.66
N LYS A 3 -22.84 -0.04 4.54
CA LYS A 3 -22.99 -0.97 5.66
C LYS A 3 -21.70 -1.75 5.88
N ARG A 4 -21.48 -2.16 7.13
CA ARG A 4 -20.48 -3.17 7.47
C ARG A 4 -21.06 -4.56 7.29
N ILE A 5 -20.27 -5.46 6.72
CA ILE A 5 -20.59 -6.88 6.58
C ILE A 5 -19.74 -7.64 7.60
N GLU A 6 -20.41 -8.26 8.58
CA GLU A 6 -19.74 -8.78 9.78
C GLU A 6 -19.65 -10.31 9.85
N LYS A 7 -20.48 -11.04 9.07
CA LYS A 7 -20.70 -12.48 9.25
C LYS A 7 -20.14 -13.36 8.14
N THR A 8 -19.80 -12.76 7.01
CA THR A 8 -19.31 -13.45 5.83
C THR A 8 -18.05 -12.77 5.34
N THR A 9 -17.27 -13.50 4.54
CA THR A 9 -16.07 -12.98 3.89
C THR A 9 -16.34 -12.68 2.41
N PRO A 10 -15.51 -11.84 1.76
CA PRO A 10 -15.56 -11.64 0.32
C PRO A 10 -15.64 -12.95 -0.48
N LYS A 11 -14.80 -13.94 -0.14
CA LYS A 11 -14.81 -15.26 -0.79
C LYS A 11 -16.14 -15.98 -0.67
N GLN A 12 -16.77 -15.96 0.50
CA GLN A 12 -18.10 -16.58 0.71
C GLN A 12 -19.20 -15.86 -0.06
N ASP A 13 -19.09 -14.55 -0.21
CA ASP A 13 -20.05 -13.70 -0.92
C ASP A 13 -19.78 -13.65 -2.44
N GLY A 14 -18.72 -14.30 -2.92
CA GLY A 14 -18.34 -14.34 -4.33
C GLY A 14 -17.71 -13.05 -4.85
N PHE A 15 -17.04 -12.30 -3.98
CA PHE A 15 -16.23 -11.13 -4.33
C PHE A 15 -14.75 -11.50 -4.40
N ARG A 16 -13.96 -10.83 -5.23
CA ARG A 16 -12.50 -10.98 -5.35
C ARG A 16 -11.85 -9.61 -5.45
N MET A 17 -10.60 -9.48 -5.00
CA MET A 17 -9.82 -8.30 -5.36
C MET A 17 -9.32 -8.44 -6.80
N PRO A 18 -9.68 -7.52 -7.71
CA PRO A 18 -9.19 -7.58 -9.08
C PRO A 18 -7.70 -7.25 -9.13
N GLY A 19 -7.01 -7.73 -10.18
CA GLY A 19 -5.63 -7.31 -10.46
C GLY A 19 -5.59 -5.81 -10.77
N GLU A 20 -4.54 -5.10 -10.35
CA GLU A 20 -4.45 -3.65 -10.54
C GLU A 20 -4.46 -3.21 -12.01
N TYR A 21 -4.09 -4.10 -12.93
CA TYR A 21 -4.16 -3.90 -14.37
C TYR A 21 -5.57 -4.07 -14.98
N GLU A 22 -6.58 -4.50 -14.20
CA GLU A 22 -7.98 -4.53 -14.63
C GLU A 22 -8.55 -3.09 -14.70
N PRO A 23 -9.64 -2.84 -15.47
CA PRO A 23 -10.20 -1.49 -15.62
C PRO A 23 -10.59 -0.84 -14.29
N GLN A 24 -10.23 0.43 -14.11
CA GLN A 24 -10.46 1.20 -12.88
C GLN A 24 -11.44 2.34 -13.13
N GLU A 25 -12.37 2.59 -12.20
CA GLU A 25 -13.32 3.71 -12.29
C GLU A 25 -12.67 5.05 -11.90
N LYS A 26 -11.88 5.05 -10.82
CA LYS A 26 -11.24 6.24 -10.26
C LYS A 26 -10.04 5.84 -9.39
N VAL A 27 -9.18 6.82 -9.11
CA VAL A 27 -8.03 6.67 -8.19
C VAL A 27 -8.19 7.65 -7.02
N TRP A 28 -7.64 7.26 -5.87
CA TRP A 28 -7.65 8.05 -4.64
C TRP A 28 -6.22 8.37 -4.19
N MET A 29 -6.04 9.49 -3.50
CA MET A 29 -4.77 9.96 -2.92
C MET A 29 -5.05 10.82 -1.69
N ILE A 30 -4.17 10.76 -0.68
CA ILE A 30 -4.19 11.70 0.45
C ILE A 30 -3.17 12.81 0.20
N TRP A 31 -3.47 14.03 0.64
CA TRP A 31 -2.58 15.18 0.54
C TRP A 31 -1.54 15.22 1.68
N PRO A 32 -0.23 15.35 1.41
CA PRO A 32 0.83 15.32 2.43
C PRO A 32 1.01 16.67 3.13
N GLU A 33 1.22 16.65 4.46
CA GLU A 33 1.41 17.89 5.23
C GLU A 33 2.19 17.79 6.54
N ARG A 34 2.26 16.62 7.19
CA ARG A 34 2.88 16.49 8.52
C ARG A 34 4.38 16.88 8.47
N PRO A 35 4.85 17.83 9.30
CA PRO A 35 6.17 18.43 9.11
C PRO A 35 7.33 17.56 9.61
N ASP A 36 7.01 16.53 10.39
CA ASP A 36 7.95 15.56 10.99
C ASP A 36 8.31 14.40 10.07
N ASN A 37 7.60 14.27 8.95
CA ASN A 37 7.97 13.39 7.85
C ASN A 37 8.35 14.22 6.62
N TRP A 38 7.52 15.22 6.27
CA TRP A 38 7.68 15.98 5.05
C TRP A 38 8.40 17.31 5.27
N ARG A 39 9.62 17.41 4.71
CA ARG A 39 10.44 18.62 4.81
C ARG A 39 9.72 19.89 4.37
N ASP A 40 10.13 21.02 4.95
CA ASP A 40 9.59 22.36 4.66
C ASP A 40 8.06 22.44 4.84
N GLY A 41 7.52 21.72 5.83
CA GLY A 41 6.08 21.64 6.08
C GLY A 41 5.29 21.07 4.89
N GLY A 42 5.89 20.09 4.20
CA GLY A 42 5.30 19.37 3.08
C GLY A 42 5.26 20.09 1.74
N LYS A 43 5.75 21.34 1.60
CA LYS A 43 5.62 22.07 0.32
C LYS A 43 6.19 21.32 -0.91
N PRO A 44 7.38 20.69 -0.84
CA PRO A 44 7.93 19.94 -1.96
C PRO A 44 7.12 18.68 -2.28
N ALA A 45 6.68 17.96 -1.25
CA ALA A 45 5.84 16.76 -1.42
C ALA A 45 4.48 17.10 -2.03
N GLN A 46 3.88 18.22 -1.63
CA GLN A 46 2.62 18.72 -2.18
C GLN A 46 2.72 19.03 -3.68
N GLU A 47 3.84 19.59 -4.13
CA GLU A 47 4.10 19.81 -5.56
C GLU A 47 4.22 18.47 -6.30
N ALA A 48 5.00 17.53 -5.76
CA ALA A 48 5.15 16.20 -6.35
C ALA A 48 3.80 15.45 -6.45
N PHE A 49 3.01 15.42 -5.37
CA PHE A 49 1.69 14.79 -5.34
C PHE A 49 0.71 15.46 -6.31
N THR A 50 0.80 16.78 -6.48
CA THR A 50 0.02 17.52 -7.49
C THR A 50 0.36 17.02 -8.91
N GLU A 51 1.64 16.84 -9.22
CA GLU A 51 2.07 16.36 -10.53
C GLU A 51 1.68 14.88 -10.77
N VAL A 52 1.75 14.03 -9.75
CA VAL A 52 1.24 12.64 -9.83
C VAL A 52 -0.26 12.63 -10.09
N ALA A 53 -1.05 13.40 -9.32
CA ALA A 53 -2.50 13.49 -9.49
C ALA A 53 -2.89 14.00 -10.88
N LYS A 54 -2.17 15.02 -11.40
CA LYS A 54 -2.33 15.51 -12.78
C LYS A 54 -2.01 14.43 -13.80
N ALA A 55 -0.93 13.67 -13.61
CA ALA A 55 -0.56 12.60 -14.52
C ALA A 55 -1.65 11.52 -14.61
N ILE A 56 -2.22 11.11 -13.46
CA ILE A 56 -3.30 10.12 -13.39
C ILE A 56 -4.59 10.65 -14.05
N SER A 57 -4.95 11.92 -13.79
CA SER A 57 -6.20 12.54 -14.30
C SER A 57 -6.36 12.49 -15.83
N ARG A 58 -5.25 12.32 -16.56
CA ARG A 58 -5.25 12.15 -18.02
C ARG A 58 -5.86 10.82 -18.48
N PHE A 59 -5.94 9.83 -17.60
CA PHE A 59 -6.35 8.46 -17.93
C PHE A 59 -7.56 8.00 -17.12
N THR A 60 -7.60 8.36 -15.83
CA THR A 60 -8.60 7.88 -14.89
C THR A 60 -9.02 9.03 -13.97
N PRO A 61 -10.32 9.20 -13.68
CA PRO A 61 -10.79 10.19 -12.71
C PRO A 61 -10.00 10.14 -11.41
N MET A 62 -9.52 11.29 -10.95
CA MET A 62 -8.63 11.41 -9.80
C MET A 62 -9.33 12.10 -8.64
N ASN A 63 -9.14 11.57 -7.42
CA ASN A 63 -9.66 12.12 -6.18
C ASN A 63 -8.52 12.35 -5.19
N VAL A 64 -8.52 13.51 -4.54
CA VAL A 64 -7.61 13.82 -3.46
C VAL A 64 -8.41 14.11 -2.19
N VAL A 65 -8.03 13.49 -1.08
CA VAL A 65 -8.59 13.77 0.23
C VAL A 65 -7.55 14.53 1.06
N VAL A 66 -7.99 15.49 1.86
CA VAL A 66 -7.08 16.45 2.52
C VAL A 66 -7.64 16.92 3.86
N SER A 67 -6.75 17.24 4.80
CA SER A 67 -7.15 17.80 6.10
C SER A 67 -7.96 19.09 5.96
N GLN A 68 -8.69 19.43 7.03
CA GLN A 68 -9.39 20.71 7.13
C GLN A 68 -8.46 21.91 6.87
N GLN A 69 -7.23 21.86 7.39
CA GLN A 69 -6.29 22.98 7.36
C GLN A 69 -5.76 23.21 5.94
N GLN A 70 -5.42 22.13 5.23
CA GLN A 70 -4.88 22.21 3.87
C GLN A 70 -5.96 22.26 2.78
N PHE A 71 -7.24 22.04 3.08
CA PHE A 71 -8.30 21.93 2.07
C PHE A 71 -8.28 23.07 1.04
N GLN A 72 -8.24 24.33 1.48
CA GLN A 72 -8.21 25.46 0.56
C GLN A 72 -6.92 25.56 -0.25
N ASN A 73 -5.78 25.17 0.32
CA ASN A 73 -4.51 25.13 -0.43
C ASN A 73 -4.55 24.03 -1.48
N CYS A 74 -4.84 22.79 -1.09
CA CYS A 74 -4.96 21.63 -1.96
C CYS A 74 -5.91 21.90 -3.14
N ARG A 75 -7.11 22.42 -2.86
CA ARG A 75 -8.08 22.77 -3.91
C ARG A 75 -7.56 23.81 -4.90
N ARG A 76 -6.72 24.76 -4.47
CA ARG A 76 -6.13 25.78 -5.37
C ARG A 76 -4.97 25.24 -6.20
N GLN A 77 -4.25 24.23 -5.72
CA GLN A 77 -3.11 23.62 -6.43
C GLN A 77 -3.58 22.63 -7.50
N LEU A 78 -4.65 21.88 -7.24
CA LEU A 78 -5.16 20.86 -8.13
C LEU A 78 -6.12 21.42 -9.21
N PRO A 79 -6.01 20.98 -10.47
CA PRO A 79 -6.97 21.27 -11.54
C PRO A 79 -8.43 20.93 -11.17
N GLU A 80 -9.39 21.66 -11.75
CA GLU A 80 -10.82 21.57 -11.42
C GLU A 80 -11.44 20.18 -11.65
N ASP A 81 -10.89 19.38 -12.56
CA ASP A 81 -11.34 18.03 -12.90
C ASP A 81 -10.89 16.96 -11.89
N ILE A 82 -9.96 17.29 -10.98
CA ILE A 82 -9.60 16.44 -9.84
C ILE A 82 -10.54 16.77 -8.69
N THR A 83 -11.27 15.79 -8.16
CA THR A 83 -12.20 16.01 -7.04
C THR A 83 -11.45 16.09 -5.72
N VAL A 84 -11.83 17.03 -4.83
CA VAL A 84 -11.18 17.22 -3.53
C VAL A 84 -12.19 17.09 -2.39
N TYR A 85 -11.89 16.25 -1.41
CA TYR A 85 -12.72 16.03 -0.21
C TYR A 85 -11.97 16.41 1.06
N GLU A 86 -12.68 17.01 2.02
CA GLU A 86 -12.15 17.17 3.39
C GLU A 86 -12.17 15.81 4.10
N MET A 87 -11.01 15.36 4.58
CA MET A 87 -10.83 14.11 5.31
C MET A 87 -9.60 14.19 6.21
N SER A 88 -9.82 14.09 7.53
CA SER A 88 -8.72 13.94 8.49
C SER A 88 -7.95 12.63 8.26
N ASN A 89 -6.63 12.73 8.35
CA ASN A 89 -5.60 11.68 8.22
C ASN A 89 -4.43 12.04 9.17
N ASN A 90 -3.58 11.07 9.52
CA ASN A 90 -2.33 11.30 10.26
C ASN A 90 -1.13 11.39 9.31
N ASP A 91 -1.11 10.65 8.19
CA ASP A 91 -0.18 10.86 7.06
C ASP A 91 -0.81 10.49 5.69
N ALA A 92 -0.05 10.62 4.60
CA ALA A 92 -0.57 10.63 3.23
C ALA A 92 -0.48 9.31 2.43
N TRP A 93 -0.59 8.16 3.10
CA TRP A 93 -0.32 6.84 2.51
C TRP A 93 -1.59 6.03 2.25
N ILE A 94 -2.40 6.49 1.29
CA ILE A 94 -3.71 5.87 1.00
C ILE A 94 -3.61 4.43 0.47
N ARG A 95 -2.46 4.04 -0.06
CA ARG A 95 -2.19 2.65 -0.45
C ARG A 95 -2.40 1.71 0.74
N ASP A 96 -2.03 2.16 1.93
CA ASP A 96 -1.93 1.33 3.12
C ASP A 96 -3.12 1.47 4.06
N CYS A 97 -3.62 2.69 4.25
CA CYS A 97 -4.79 2.94 5.10
C CYS A 97 -6.12 3.06 4.33
N GLY A 98 -6.07 2.97 2.99
CA GLY A 98 -7.24 3.00 2.13
C GLY A 98 -7.98 1.66 2.02
N PRO A 99 -9.19 1.67 1.44
CA PRO A 99 -9.96 0.45 1.25
C PRO A 99 -9.36 -0.39 0.11
N SER A 100 -9.24 -1.71 0.33
CA SER A 100 -8.94 -2.65 -0.76
C SER A 100 -10.24 -3.11 -1.41
N PHE A 101 -10.58 -2.52 -2.56
CA PHE A 101 -11.83 -2.80 -3.26
C PHE A 101 -11.90 -4.23 -3.82
N VAL A 102 -13.08 -4.84 -3.72
CA VAL A 102 -13.39 -6.18 -4.25
C VAL A 102 -14.66 -6.14 -5.10
N ILE A 103 -14.69 -6.93 -6.17
CA ILE A 103 -15.80 -7.00 -7.14
C ILE A 103 -16.34 -8.42 -7.26
N ASN A 104 -17.61 -8.56 -7.66
CA ASN A 104 -18.24 -9.87 -7.85
C ASN A 104 -18.45 -10.28 -9.33
N ASP A 105 -17.88 -9.51 -10.27
CA ASP A 105 -18.05 -9.65 -11.73
C ASP A 105 -19.52 -9.61 -12.22
N LYS A 106 -20.45 -9.16 -11.36
CA LYS A 106 -21.89 -9.00 -11.64
C LYS A 106 -22.35 -7.55 -11.48
N GLY A 107 -21.39 -6.63 -11.35
CA GLY A 107 -21.63 -5.19 -11.25
C GLY A 107 -21.74 -4.65 -9.82
N GLU A 108 -21.41 -5.44 -8.80
CA GLU A 108 -21.33 -4.95 -7.42
C GLU A 108 -19.87 -4.73 -6.99
N LEU A 109 -19.69 -3.68 -6.19
CA LEU A 109 -18.43 -3.26 -5.59
C LEU A 109 -18.58 -3.32 -4.06
N ARG A 110 -17.58 -3.87 -3.38
CA ARG A 110 -17.39 -3.86 -1.92
C ARG A 110 -15.94 -3.51 -1.61
N ALA A 111 -15.59 -3.40 -0.34
CA ALA A 111 -14.21 -3.18 0.07
C ALA A 111 -13.83 -3.95 1.32
N ASN A 112 -12.57 -4.35 1.40
CA ASN A 112 -11.93 -4.74 2.64
C ASN A 112 -11.36 -3.50 3.31
N ASP A 113 -11.66 -3.36 4.60
CA ASP A 113 -11.17 -2.33 5.49
C ASP A 113 -10.33 -3.06 6.55
N TRP A 114 -9.01 -3.01 6.38
CA TRP A 114 -8.06 -3.68 7.24
C TRP A 114 -7.82 -2.87 8.50
N GLY A 115 -7.42 -3.51 9.61
CA GLY A 115 -6.87 -2.74 10.72
C GLY A 115 -5.56 -2.09 10.28
N PHE A 116 -5.43 -0.78 10.51
CA PHE A 116 -4.19 -0.03 10.24
C PHE A 116 -3.52 0.38 11.55
N ASN A 117 -2.18 0.25 11.62
CA ASN A 117 -1.41 0.60 12.81
C ASN A 117 -0.13 1.41 12.56
N ALA A 118 -0.04 2.11 11.43
CA ALA A 118 1.18 2.83 11.03
C ALA A 118 2.42 1.92 10.95
N TRP A 119 2.27 0.78 10.25
CA TRP A 119 3.34 -0.16 9.92
C TRP A 119 4.10 -0.74 11.11
N GLY A 120 3.43 -0.99 12.24
CA GLY A 120 4.09 -1.57 13.41
C GLY A 120 3.48 -1.24 14.77
N GLY A 121 2.54 -0.31 14.80
CA GLY A 121 1.87 0.10 16.02
C GLY A 121 2.84 0.64 17.07
N LEU A 122 2.69 0.20 18.31
CA LEU A 122 3.59 0.60 19.40
C LEU A 122 4.85 -0.26 19.52
N VAL A 123 5.04 -1.24 18.62
CA VAL A 123 6.26 -2.06 18.56
C VAL A 123 7.33 -1.31 17.78
N ASP A 124 7.03 -1.03 16.51
CA ASP A 124 7.96 -0.49 15.51
C ASP A 124 7.26 0.45 14.50
N GLY A 125 6.08 0.99 14.85
CA GLY A 125 5.33 1.87 13.95
C GLY A 125 5.99 3.24 13.73
N LEU A 126 5.72 3.83 12.57
CA LEU A 126 6.38 5.06 12.10
C LEU A 126 5.90 6.33 12.81
N TYR A 127 4.69 6.30 13.39
CA TYR A 127 4.16 7.42 14.15
C TYR A 127 3.01 7.01 15.06
N PHE A 128 2.74 7.86 16.06
CA PHE A 128 1.57 7.81 16.90
C PHE A 128 0.90 9.20 16.99
N PRO A 129 -0.44 9.30 16.94
CA PRO A 129 -1.42 8.24 16.68
C PRO A 129 -1.67 7.99 15.17
N TRP A 130 -2.42 6.94 14.85
CA TRP A 130 -2.88 6.54 13.49
C TRP A 130 -4.40 6.38 13.39
N ASP A 131 -5.13 6.89 14.37
CA ASP A 131 -6.57 6.76 14.51
C ASP A 131 -7.35 7.41 13.37
N GLN A 132 -6.82 8.49 12.78
CA GLN A 132 -7.46 9.15 11.66
C GLN A 132 -7.24 8.41 10.34
N ASP A 133 -6.08 7.76 10.18
CA ASP A 133 -5.76 6.91 9.03
C ASP A 133 -6.60 5.64 9.01
N ASP A 134 -6.79 4.98 10.15
CA ASP A 134 -7.64 3.79 10.29
C ASP A 134 -9.14 4.08 10.00
N LEU A 135 -9.52 5.36 9.87
CA LEU A 135 -10.87 5.78 9.45
C LEU A 135 -10.96 6.14 7.96
N VAL A 136 -9.85 6.23 7.22
CA VAL A 136 -9.84 6.64 5.81
C VAL A 136 -10.61 5.63 4.95
N ALA A 137 -10.35 4.33 5.11
CA ALA A 137 -11.04 3.26 4.38
C ALA A 137 -12.57 3.37 4.49
N GLN A 138 -13.09 3.52 5.71
CA GLN A 138 -14.53 3.67 5.93
C GLN A 138 -15.12 4.93 5.28
N LYS A 139 -14.43 6.07 5.40
CA LYS A 139 -14.93 7.35 4.86
C LYS A 139 -15.00 7.31 3.33
N ILE A 140 -14.00 6.70 2.67
CA ILE A 140 -14.03 6.50 1.22
C ILE A 140 -15.20 5.60 0.83
N CYS A 141 -15.41 4.49 1.55
CA CYS A 141 -16.55 3.62 1.31
C CYS A 141 -17.91 4.34 1.46
N GLU A 142 -18.05 5.26 2.42
CA GLU A 142 -19.27 6.05 2.59
C GLU A 142 -19.52 7.02 1.43
N ILE A 143 -18.47 7.71 0.94
CA ILE A 143 -18.54 8.59 -0.23
C ILE A 143 -19.00 7.81 -1.46
N GLU A 144 -18.44 6.61 -1.64
CA GLU A 144 -18.71 5.75 -2.79
C GLU A 144 -19.99 4.91 -2.65
N HIS A 145 -20.63 4.94 -1.47
CA HIS A 145 -21.80 4.11 -1.13
C HIS A 145 -21.53 2.61 -1.29
N VAL A 146 -20.34 2.18 -0.87
CA VAL A 146 -19.82 0.81 -0.99
C VAL A 146 -19.82 0.12 0.37
N ASP A 147 -20.48 -1.03 0.48
CA ASP A 147 -20.45 -1.85 1.71
C ASP A 147 -19.04 -2.44 1.92
N SER A 148 -18.63 -2.61 3.18
CA SER A 148 -17.25 -3.04 3.51
C SER A 148 -17.17 -4.12 4.58
N TYR A 149 -16.10 -4.92 4.52
CA TYR A 149 -15.72 -5.93 5.50
C TYR A 149 -14.60 -5.37 6.37
N ARG A 150 -14.79 -5.29 7.69
CA ARG A 150 -13.77 -4.81 8.63
C ARG A 150 -13.01 -5.98 9.26
N THR A 151 -11.69 -5.89 9.36
CA THR A 151 -10.86 -6.91 10.03
C THR A 151 -10.09 -6.34 11.23
N ASP A 152 -10.81 -6.02 12.31
CA ASP A 152 -10.20 -5.41 13.51
C ASP A 152 -9.10 -6.27 14.17
N ASP A 153 -9.17 -7.60 14.00
CA ASP A 153 -8.22 -8.56 14.58
C ASP A 153 -7.01 -8.88 13.68
N PHE A 154 -6.93 -8.20 12.53
CA PHE A 154 -5.94 -8.48 11.50
C PHE A 154 -5.44 -7.18 10.87
N ILE A 155 -4.18 -6.85 11.17
CA ILE A 155 -3.48 -5.68 10.65
C ILE A 155 -2.91 -6.01 9.28
N LEU A 156 -3.22 -5.18 8.28
CA LEU A 156 -2.69 -5.36 6.93
C LEU A 156 -2.71 -4.03 6.17
N GLU A 157 -1.66 -3.78 5.39
CA GLU A 157 -1.55 -2.62 4.52
C GLU A 157 -1.69 -3.03 3.04
N GLY A 158 -2.34 -2.21 2.22
CA GLY A 158 -2.55 -2.52 0.80
C GLY A 158 -1.26 -2.63 -0.03
N GLY A 159 -0.16 -1.99 0.37
CA GLY A 159 1.17 -2.13 -0.27
C GLY A 159 1.90 -3.44 0.09
N SER A 160 1.49 -4.10 1.18
CA SER A 160 2.14 -5.32 1.66
C SER A 160 1.82 -6.58 0.82
N PHE A 161 0.88 -6.49 -0.12
CA PHE A 161 0.48 -7.59 -0.98
C PHE A 161 0.17 -7.15 -2.42
N HIS A 162 0.27 -8.08 -3.38
CA HIS A 162 -0.16 -7.87 -4.76
C HIS A 162 -0.96 -9.06 -5.27
N VAL A 163 -2.10 -8.82 -5.92
CA VAL A 163 -2.97 -9.88 -6.46
C VAL A 163 -2.89 -9.98 -7.98
N ASP A 164 -3.09 -11.19 -8.51
CA ASP A 164 -3.22 -11.44 -9.95
C ASP A 164 -4.66 -11.46 -10.44
N GLY A 165 -5.66 -11.27 -9.58
CA GLY A 165 -7.08 -11.31 -9.95
C GLY A 165 -7.64 -12.71 -10.28
N GLU A 166 -6.82 -13.76 -10.30
CA GLU A 166 -7.18 -15.13 -10.68
C GLU A 166 -6.91 -16.18 -9.58
N GLY A 167 -6.71 -15.71 -8.35
CA GLY A 167 -6.61 -16.54 -7.16
C GLY A 167 -5.21 -16.60 -6.54
N THR A 168 -4.27 -15.78 -7.02
CA THR A 168 -2.90 -15.71 -6.49
C THR A 168 -2.65 -14.36 -5.82
N VAL A 169 -2.05 -14.40 -4.64
CA VAL A 169 -1.52 -13.22 -3.95
C VAL A 169 -0.02 -13.39 -3.70
N LEU A 170 0.74 -12.33 -3.88
CA LEU A 170 2.18 -12.22 -3.63
C LEU A 170 2.41 -11.32 -2.42
N VAL A 171 3.26 -11.76 -1.48
CA VAL A 171 3.56 -11.08 -0.21
C VAL A 171 5.03 -11.30 0.18
N THR A 172 5.52 -10.59 1.19
CA THR A 172 6.83 -10.84 1.83
C THR A 172 6.66 -11.47 3.21
N GLU A 173 7.59 -12.38 3.57
CA GLU A 173 7.69 -12.94 4.93
C GLU A 173 8.11 -11.85 5.93
N MET A 174 9.04 -10.98 5.52
CA MET A 174 9.57 -9.90 6.36
C MET A 174 8.47 -8.99 6.92
N CYS A 175 7.46 -8.64 6.10
CA CYS A 175 6.39 -7.75 6.54
C CYS A 175 5.30 -8.49 7.32
N LEU A 176 4.66 -9.48 6.70
CA LEU A 176 3.42 -10.05 7.27
C LEU A 176 3.66 -10.90 8.53
N LEU A 177 4.90 -11.36 8.75
CA LEU A 177 5.29 -12.13 9.93
C LEU A 177 6.06 -11.30 10.97
N SER A 178 6.17 -9.97 10.79
CA SER A 178 6.83 -9.11 11.76
C SER A 178 6.05 -8.99 13.07
N GLU A 179 6.75 -8.67 14.16
CA GLU A 179 6.17 -8.57 15.50
C GLU A 179 5.13 -7.44 15.59
N GLY A 180 5.32 -6.35 14.85
CA GLY A 180 4.42 -5.20 14.84
C GLY A 180 3.12 -5.38 14.06
N ARG A 181 2.92 -6.52 13.37
CA ARG A 181 1.68 -6.82 12.62
C ARG A 181 0.77 -7.76 13.40
N ASN A 182 0.87 -9.06 13.13
CA ASN A 182 -0.05 -10.07 13.65
C ASN A 182 0.72 -11.15 14.44
N PRO A 183 1.46 -10.81 15.51
CA PRO A 183 2.33 -11.75 16.22
C PRO A 183 1.56 -12.89 16.91
N HIS A 184 0.25 -12.74 17.06
CA HIS A 184 -0.66 -13.77 17.58
C HIS A 184 -1.10 -14.81 16.55
N MET A 185 -0.76 -14.64 15.27
CA MET A 185 -1.19 -15.51 14.17
C MET A 185 -0.03 -16.32 13.60
N SER A 186 -0.29 -17.58 13.24
CA SER A 186 0.64 -18.36 12.43
C SER A 186 0.64 -17.91 10.97
N LYS A 187 1.69 -18.28 10.23
CA LYS A 187 1.77 -18.05 8.79
C LYS A 187 0.54 -18.60 8.05
N GLU A 188 0.09 -19.80 8.41
CA GLU A 188 -1.08 -20.46 7.81
C GLU A 188 -2.40 -19.72 8.12
N GLU A 189 -2.52 -19.14 9.32
CA GLU A 189 -3.69 -18.34 9.69
C GLU A 189 -3.74 -17.03 8.89
N ILE A 190 -2.58 -16.40 8.66
CA ILE A 190 -2.45 -15.23 7.80
C ILE A 190 -2.78 -15.58 6.35
N GLU A 191 -2.27 -16.70 5.82
CA GLU A 191 -2.63 -17.20 4.49
C GLU A 191 -4.14 -17.38 4.33
N GLN A 192 -4.80 -17.92 5.36
CA GLN A 192 -6.24 -18.12 5.36
C GLN A 192 -7.00 -16.78 5.32
N LYS A 193 -6.59 -15.77 6.11
CA LYS A 193 -7.18 -14.42 6.06
C LYS A 193 -7.02 -13.80 4.66
N LEU A 194 -5.82 -13.85 4.08
CA LEU A 194 -5.58 -13.37 2.72
C LEU A 194 -6.49 -14.08 1.71
N CYS A 195 -6.58 -15.41 1.78
CA CYS A 195 -7.42 -16.19 0.89
C CYS A 195 -8.91 -15.85 1.03
N ASP A 196 -9.41 -15.65 2.25
CA ASP A 196 -10.82 -15.35 2.50
C ASP A 196 -11.24 -13.95 2.08
N TYR A 197 -10.36 -12.96 2.26
CA TYR A 197 -10.67 -11.57 1.98
C TYR A 197 -10.28 -11.10 0.58
N LEU A 198 -9.23 -11.68 -0.01
CA LEU A 198 -8.83 -11.38 -1.39
C LEU A 198 -9.44 -12.36 -2.41
N ASN A 199 -10.08 -13.42 -1.93
CA ASN A 199 -10.57 -14.56 -2.72
C ASN A 199 -9.46 -15.23 -3.52
N CYS A 200 -8.35 -15.46 -2.84
CA CYS A 200 -7.23 -16.22 -3.34
C CYS A 200 -7.27 -17.68 -2.88
N GLU A 201 -6.47 -18.50 -3.55
CA GLU A 201 -6.27 -19.92 -3.26
C GLU A 201 -4.78 -20.25 -3.05
N LYS A 202 -3.89 -19.36 -3.47
CA LYS A 202 -2.45 -19.54 -3.37
C LYS A 202 -1.76 -18.25 -2.94
N VAL A 203 -0.97 -18.34 -1.88
CA VAL A 203 -0.10 -17.28 -1.40
C VAL A 203 1.32 -17.58 -1.82
N LEU A 204 1.97 -16.63 -2.49
CA LEU A 204 3.37 -16.68 -2.88
C LEU A 204 4.16 -15.82 -1.90
N TRP A 205 5.06 -16.45 -1.15
CA TRP A 205 5.88 -15.79 -0.13
C TRP A 205 7.28 -15.52 -0.67
N LEU A 206 7.60 -14.25 -0.90
CA LEU A 206 8.98 -13.78 -0.95
C LEU A 206 9.55 -13.77 0.47
N GLY A 207 10.87 -13.70 0.59
CA GLY A 207 11.54 -13.57 1.88
C GLY A 207 11.54 -12.12 2.33
N ASP A 208 12.67 -11.47 2.07
CA ASP A 208 12.95 -10.10 2.48
C ASP A 208 12.38 -9.08 1.50
N GLY A 209 11.90 -7.96 2.04
CA GLY A 209 11.73 -6.73 1.28
C GLY A 209 12.99 -5.87 1.30
N ILE A 210 12.88 -4.60 0.89
CA ILE A 210 14.05 -3.71 0.78
C ILE A 210 14.10 -2.59 1.82
N ASP A 211 13.03 -2.39 2.59
CA ASP A 211 12.84 -1.30 3.55
C ASP A 211 12.48 -1.82 4.97
N PRO A 212 13.40 -2.55 5.62
CA PRO A 212 13.13 -3.25 6.89
C PRO A 212 12.71 -2.33 8.04
N GLU A 213 13.19 -1.09 8.06
CA GLU A 213 12.92 -0.12 9.13
C GLU A 213 11.74 0.82 8.81
N GLU A 214 11.15 0.73 7.61
CA GLU A 214 10.08 1.62 7.16
C GLU A 214 8.75 0.86 7.16
N THR A 215 8.45 0.09 6.11
CA THR A 215 7.21 -0.69 6.05
C THR A 215 7.37 -2.14 6.51
N ASN A 216 8.57 -2.52 6.97
CA ASN A 216 8.98 -3.90 7.22
C ASN A 216 9.09 -4.74 5.94
N GLY A 217 9.52 -4.15 4.82
CA GLY A 217 9.74 -4.92 3.60
C GLY A 217 8.48 -5.17 2.79
N HIS A 218 7.72 -4.13 2.44
CA HIS A 218 6.55 -4.28 1.58
C HIS A 218 6.89 -4.90 0.21
N VAL A 219 5.90 -5.56 -0.39
CA VAL A 219 6.11 -6.29 -1.64
C VAL A 219 6.03 -5.39 -2.87
N ASP A 220 5.30 -4.28 -2.78
CA ASP A 220 5.08 -3.35 -3.90
C ASP A 220 6.36 -2.62 -4.34
N ASP A 221 7.35 -2.52 -3.47
CA ASP A 221 8.71 -2.07 -3.78
C ASP A 221 9.60 -3.13 -4.45
N VAL A 222 9.23 -4.41 -4.33
CA VAL A 222 10.05 -5.55 -4.77
C VAL A 222 9.54 -6.15 -6.07
N ALA A 223 8.24 -6.48 -6.11
CA ALA A 223 7.64 -7.20 -7.22
C ALA A 223 6.12 -7.02 -7.30
N CYS A 224 5.59 -7.02 -8.52
CA CYS A 224 4.16 -6.84 -8.77
C CYS A 224 3.67 -7.73 -9.92
N PHE A 225 2.37 -8.03 -9.96
CA PHE A 225 1.78 -8.68 -11.14
C PHE A 225 1.51 -7.64 -12.22
N VAL A 226 2.11 -7.81 -13.40
CA VAL A 226 1.86 -6.96 -14.58
C VAL A 226 0.70 -7.46 -15.44
N ARG A 227 0.38 -8.75 -15.34
CA ARG A 227 -0.80 -9.45 -15.88
C ARG A 227 -0.84 -10.89 -15.35
N PRO A 228 -1.91 -11.70 -15.55
CA PRO A 228 -1.95 -13.05 -15.02
C PRO A 228 -0.75 -13.90 -15.48
N GLY A 229 -0.07 -14.53 -14.52
CA GLY A 229 1.11 -15.36 -14.77
C GLY A 229 2.41 -14.61 -15.11
N GLU A 230 2.42 -13.28 -15.08
CA GLU A 230 3.62 -12.47 -15.29
C GLU A 230 3.83 -11.43 -14.20
N VAL A 231 5.07 -11.31 -13.74
CA VAL A 231 5.47 -10.41 -12.65
C VAL A 231 6.63 -9.52 -13.09
N ALA A 232 6.66 -8.28 -12.61
CA ALA A 232 7.86 -7.46 -12.60
C ALA A 232 8.58 -7.66 -11.26
N CYS A 233 9.91 -7.63 -11.26
CA CYS A 233 10.74 -7.78 -10.08
C CYS A 233 11.98 -6.88 -10.21
N ILE A 234 12.34 -6.18 -9.15
CA ILE A 234 13.59 -5.42 -9.10
C ILE A 234 14.80 -6.33 -9.35
N TYR A 235 15.85 -5.78 -9.95
CA TYR A 235 17.06 -6.50 -10.28
C TYR A 235 18.25 -5.54 -10.35
N THR A 236 19.33 -5.89 -9.65
CA THR A 236 20.62 -5.20 -9.73
C THR A 236 21.76 -6.22 -9.71
N GLU A 237 22.82 -5.93 -10.46
CA GLU A 237 24.08 -6.69 -10.43
C GLU A 237 25.13 -6.03 -9.52
N ASP A 238 24.85 -4.81 -9.00
CA ASP A 238 25.74 -4.13 -8.07
C ASP A 238 25.64 -4.76 -6.68
N LYS A 239 26.69 -5.48 -6.29
CA LYS A 239 26.81 -6.15 -4.99
C LYS A 239 26.93 -5.20 -3.80
N ASN A 240 27.20 -3.91 -4.06
CA ASN A 240 27.25 -2.89 -3.01
C ASN A 240 25.88 -2.21 -2.81
N SER A 241 24.90 -2.47 -3.68
CA SER A 241 23.56 -1.96 -3.50
C SER A 241 22.96 -2.51 -2.20
N PRO A 242 22.30 -1.68 -1.39
CA PRO A 242 21.57 -2.16 -0.21
C PRO A 242 20.47 -3.18 -0.58
N PHE A 243 20.02 -3.17 -1.84
CA PHE A 243 18.93 -4.01 -2.33
C PHE A 243 19.40 -5.32 -2.97
N TYR A 244 20.73 -5.55 -3.09
CA TYR A 244 21.26 -6.66 -3.89
C TYR A 244 20.76 -8.03 -3.44
N GLU A 245 20.90 -8.36 -2.15
CA GLU A 245 20.56 -9.70 -1.65
C GLU A 245 19.05 -9.96 -1.74
N ALA A 246 18.22 -9.02 -1.29
CA ALA A 246 16.75 -9.13 -1.37
C ALA A 246 16.27 -9.24 -2.83
N ALA A 247 16.81 -8.43 -3.75
CA ALA A 247 16.46 -8.49 -5.17
C ALA A 247 16.85 -9.82 -5.82
N GLN A 248 18.05 -10.36 -5.51
CA GLN A 248 18.49 -11.65 -6.05
C GLN A 248 17.66 -12.82 -5.51
N ASP A 249 17.32 -12.83 -4.22
CA ASP A 249 16.44 -13.86 -3.63
C ASP A 249 15.03 -13.79 -4.22
N ALA A 250 14.42 -12.60 -4.27
CA ALA A 250 13.09 -12.38 -4.84
C ALA A 250 13.02 -12.87 -6.30
N TYR A 251 13.98 -12.47 -7.14
CA TYR A 251 14.03 -12.89 -8.53
C TYR A 251 14.15 -14.42 -8.65
N LYS A 252 15.04 -15.04 -7.86
CA LYS A 252 15.21 -16.50 -7.85
C LYS A 252 13.92 -17.21 -7.45
N ARG A 253 13.30 -16.83 -6.33
CA ARG A 253 12.03 -17.40 -5.85
C ARG A 253 10.94 -17.30 -6.91
N LEU A 254 10.73 -16.12 -7.49
CA LEU A 254 9.71 -15.90 -8.51
C LEU A 254 9.93 -16.77 -9.75
N THR A 255 11.19 -16.94 -10.20
CA THR A 255 11.50 -17.84 -11.33
C THR A 255 11.29 -19.31 -11.01
N GLU A 256 11.15 -19.68 -9.74
CA GLU A 256 10.87 -21.04 -9.27
C GLU A 256 9.37 -21.26 -8.99
N MET A 257 8.59 -20.20 -8.77
CA MET A 257 7.17 -20.24 -8.43
C MET A 257 6.22 -20.54 -9.59
N THR A 258 5.01 -20.97 -9.22
CA THR A 258 3.84 -21.10 -10.10
C THR A 258 2.65 -20.41 -9.45
N ASP A 259 1.71 -19.90 -10.23
CA ASP A 259 0.50 -19.25 -9.70
C ASP A 259 -0.63 -20.26 -9.36
N ALA A 260 -1.80 -19.76 -8.96
CA ALA A 260 -2.97 -20.57 -8.61
C ALA A 260 -3.52 -21.38 -9.79
N LYS A 261 -3.27 -20.96 -11.03
CA LYS A 261 -3.65 -21.69 -12.25
C LYS A 261 -2.55 -22.66 -12.72
N GLY A 262 -1.47 -22.81 -11.95
CA GLY A 262 -0.35 -23.68 -12.27
C GLY A 262 0.57 -23.14 -13.37
N ARG A 263 0.44 -21.87 -13.75
CA ARG A 263 1.36 -21.26 -14.73
C ARG A 263 2.68 -20.97 -14.04
N LYS A 264 3.78 -21.26 -14.74
CA LYS A 264 5.10 -20.80 -14.34
C LYS A 264 5.16 -19.28 -14.50
N LEU A 265 5.60 -18.56 -13.48
CA LEU A 265 5.70 -17.11 -13.57
C LEU A 265 6.75 -16.71 -14.61
N LYS A 266 6.38 -15.79 -15.50
CA LYS A 266 7.36 -15.05 -16.32
C LYS A 266 7.76 -13.79 -15.57
N VAL A 267 9.05 -13.70 -15.25
CA VAL A 267 9.62 -12.63 -14.43
C VAL A 267 10.32 -11.61 -15.32
N HIS A 268 9.86 -10.36 -15.27
CA HIS A 268 10.45 -9.21 -15.96
C HIS A 268 11.34 -8.44 -15.01
N LYS A 269 12.60 -8.20 -15.39
CA LYS A 269 13.55 -7.44 -14.57
C LYS A 269 13.27 -5.94 -14.70
N ILE A 270 13.27 -5.24 -13.56
CA ILE A 270 13.23 -3.77 -13.45
C ILE A 270 14.52 -3.32 -12.76
N CYS A 271 15.16 -2.27 -13.28
CA CYS A 271 16.40 -1.75 -12.67
C CYS A 271 16.15 -1.00 -11.36
N CYS A 272 17.13 -0.99 -10.47
CA CYS A 272 17.17 -0.11 -9.30
C CYS A 272 17.91 1.21 -9.62
N PRO A 273 17.74 2.27 -8.81
CA PRO A 273 18.62 3.44 -8.85
C PRO A 273 20.10 3.07 -8.73
N ILE A 274 20.95 3.79 -9.46
CA ILE A 274 22.42 3.59 -9.40
C ILE A 274 23.01 4.25 -8.15
N GLU A 275 22.49 5.42 -7.79
CA GLU A 275 22.89 6.17 -6.60
C GLU A 275 21.77 6.10 -5.57
N ASN A 276 22.13 5.90 -4.30
CA ASN A 276 21.17 5.96 -3.22
C ASN A 276 20.59 7.37 -3.14
N VAL A 277 19.27 7.45 -3.01
CA VAL A 277 18.60 8.69 -2.60
C VAL A 277 18.68 8.73 -1.07
N THR A 278 19.16 9.83 -0.53
CA THR A 278 19.31 9.99 0.92
C THR A 278 18.72 11.29 1.40
N ILE A 279 18.29 11.31 2.67
CA ILE A 279 17.96 12.55 3.36
C ILE A 279 19.22 13.42 3.45
N ASP A 280 19.10 14.68 3.04
CA ASP A 280 20.15 15.69 3.18
C ASP A 280 19.95 16.41 4.52
N GLY A 281 21.00 16.57 5.32
CA GLY A 281 20.95 17.23 6.63
C GLY A 281 20.51 18.71 6.60
N ASN A 282 20.38 19.33 5.42
CA ASN A 282 19.78 20.65 5.27
C ASN A 282 18.24 20.61 5.10
N PHE A 283 17.64 19.43 4.99
CA PHE A 283 16.19 19.27 4.94
C PHE A 283 15.58 19.69 6.26
N LYS A 284 14.59 20.58 6.20
CA LYS A 284 13.87 21.06 7.38
C LYS A 284 12.73 20.12 7.70
N ILE A 285 13.04 19.02 8.37
CA ILE A 285 12.08 18.07 8.91
C ILE A 285 12.00 18.33 10.42
N ASP A 286 10.78 18.51 10.93
CA ASP A 286 10.57 18.80 12.34
C ASP A 286 10.74 17.52 13.18
N TYR A 287 11.15 17.66 14.44
CA TYR A 287 11.08 16.55 15.38
C TYR A 287 9.77 16.61 16.15
N VAL A 288 9.02 15.52 16.16
CA VAL A 288 7.79 15.37 16.94
C VAL A 288 7.91 14.11 17.82
N GLU A 289 7.53 14.22 19.09
CA GLU A 289 7.55 13.06 19.99
C GLU A 289 6.54 12.01 19.52
N GLY A 290 6.97 10.74 19.48
CA GLY A 290 6.13 9.62 19.05
C GLY A 290 6.16 9.35 17.55
N THR A 291 7.15 9.88 16.83
CA THR A 291 7.32 9.69 15.37
C THR A 291 8.74 9.20 15.10
N MET A 292 8.93 8.40 14.05
CA MET A 292 10.24 7.93 13.66
C MET A 292 11.09 9.13 13.22
N PRO A 293 12.27 9.35 13.84
CA PRO A 293 13.13 10.46 13.45
C PRO A 293 13.68 10.25 12.04
N ARG A 294 13.85 11.35 11.31
CA ARG A 294 14.51 11.38 10.00
C ARG A 294 15.90 11.97 10.14
N GLU A 295 16.93 11.19 9.83
CA GLU A 295 18.33 11.53 10.04
C GLU A 295 19.07 11.78 8.71
N ASP A 296 20.14 12.59 8.77
CA ASP A 296 21.01 12.83 7.61
C ASP A 296 21.66 11.52 7.15
N GLY A 297 21.51 11.20 5.86
CA GLY A 297 22.02 9.97 5.26
C GLY A 297 21.05 8.78 5.29
N ASP A 298 19.88 8.89 5.92
CA ASP A 298 18.84 7.87 5.81
C ASP A 298 18.49 7.64 4.33
N ILE A 299 18.35 6.37 3.94
CA ILE A 299 18.04 5.99 2.56
C ILE A 299 16.53 6.18 2.33
N CYS A 300 16.17 6.93 1.28
CA CYS A 300 14.80 7.00 0.79
C CYS A 300 14.58 5.89 -0.24
N ILE A 301 13.80 4.88 0.12
CA ILE A 301 13.62 3.65 -0.68
C ILE A 301 12.44 3.78 -1.67
N ALA A 302 11.52 4.71 -1.38
CA ALA A 302 10.37 5.09 -2.21
C ALA A 302 10.29 6.60 -2.42
#